data_AF-A0A9E3GHZ6-F1
#
_entry.id   AF-A0A9E3GHZ6-F1
#
_cell.length_a   1.000
_cell.length_b   1.000
_cell.length_c   1.000
_cell.angle_alpha   90.00
_cell.angle_beta   90.00
_cell.angle_gamma   90.00
#
_symmetry.space_group_name_H-M   'P 1'
#
loop_
_entity.id
_entity.type
_entity.pdbx_description
1 polymer ?
#
loop_
_entity_poly.entity_id
_entity_poly.type
_entity_poly.pdbx_seq_one_letter_code
_entity_poly.pdbx_strand_id
1 'polypeptide(L)'
;MSYTREKHIEYMKEYNKKYYMLNKEKLKEDVKKYYFNNKKKVRAYRNQWEKNKMKSDPNFKIRFIMKQRVRSALKNNIKSGKTIKLLGLSINEFWLYLQSKFKPGMTKENYGKWHLDHIIPCSSFDLSKPEEQTKCFHYSNIQPLWAEENLRKGAKLEWQN
;
A
#
# COMPACT_ATOMS: atom_id res chain seq x y z
N MET A 1 -51.69 -5.72 20.08
CA MET A 1 -50.76 -4.96 19.21
C MET A 1 -49.68 -5.91 18.72
N SER A 2 -49.65 -6.26 17.43
CA SER A 2 -48.69 -7.20 16.85
C SER A 2 -47.27 -6.63 16.90
N TYR A 3 -46.36 -7.32 17.59
CA TYR A 3 -44.95 -6.98 17.60
C TYR A 3 -44.33 -7.42 16.27
N THR A 4 -44.12 -6.45 15.38
CA THR A 4 -43.59 -6.72 14.04
C THR A 4 -42.08 -6.98 14.11
N ARG A 5 -41.58 -7.83 13.21
CA ARG A 5 -40.14 -8.13 13.05
C ARG A 5 -39.27 -6.88 12.95
N GLU A 6 -39.78 -5.82 12.32
CA GLU A 6 -39.10 -4.52 12.19
C GLU A 6 -38.91 -3.83 13.54
N LYS A 7 -39.95 -3.79 14.39
CA LYS A 7 -39.85 -3.24 15.75
C LYS A 7 -38.87 -4.03 16.61
N HIS A 8 -38.76 -5.34 16.41
CA HIS A 8 -37.75 -6.16 17.07
C HIS A 8 -36.33 -5.83 16.63
N ILE A 9 -36.11 -5.66 15.32
CA ILE A 9 -34.79 -5.28 14.78
C ILE A 9 -34.37 -3.91 15.32
N GLU A 10 -35.28 -2.93 15.37
CA GLU A 10 -35.04 -1.59 15.91
C GLU A 10 -34.64 -1.65 17.39
N TYR A 11 -35.42 -2.37 18.20
CA TYR A 11 -35.16 -2.59 19.61
C TYR A 11 -33.78 -3.22 19.85
N MET A 12 -33.44 -4.27 19.09
CA MET A 12 -32.15 -4.94 19.20
C MET A 12 -30.98 -4.02 18.81
N LYS A 13 -31.16 -3.15 17.81
CA LYS A 13 -30.14 -2.14 17.45
C LYS A 13 -29.90 -1.16 18.59
N GLU A 14 -30.95 -0.61 19.19
CA GLU A 14 -30.82 0.33 20.31
C GLU A 14 -30.22 -0.33 21.55
N TYR A 15 -30.67 -1.54 21.87
CA TYR A 15 -30.15 -2.33 22.98
C TYR A 15 -28.64 -2.59 22.81
N ASN A 16 -28.22 -3.08 21.64
CA ASN A 16 -26.82 -3.33 21.35
C ASN A 16 -25.97 -2.05 21.40
N LYS A 17 -26.52 -0.92 20.92
CA LYS A 17 -25.85 0.38 21.01
C LYS A 17 -25.65 0.81 22.46
N LYS A 18 -26.69 0.72 23.31
CA LYS A 18 -26.60 1.05 24.74
C LYS A 18 -25.60 0.14 25.47
N TYR A 19 -25.67 -1.17 25.21
CA TYR A 19 -24.73 -2.14 25.77
C TYR A 19 -23.27 -1.83 25.39
N TYR A 20 -23.02 -1.53 24.10
CA TYR A 20 -21.69 -1.16 23.63
C TYR A 20 -21.17 0.12 24.32
N MET A 21 -22.03 1.14 24.44
CA MET A 21 -21.64 2.41 25.09
C MET A 21 -21.31 2.22 26.57
N LEU A 22 -22.12 1.44 27.29
CA LEU A 22 -21.92 1.17 28.72
C LEU A 22 -20.67 0.32 28.99
N ASN A 23 -20.33 -0.60 28.08
CA ASN A 23 -19.21 -1.53 28.25
C ASN A 23 -17.98 -1.18 27.40
N LYS A 24 -17.95 0.01 26.80
CA LYS A 24 -16.96 0.39 25.78
C LYS A 24 -15.51 0.17 26.21
N GLU A 25 -15.17 0.58 27.42
CA GLU A 25 -13.79 0.46 27.93
C GLU A 25 -13.41 -0.99 28.21
N LYS A 26 -14.30 -1.76 28.85
CA LYS A 26 -14.10 -3.20 29.07
C LYS A 26 -13.93 -3.96 27.75
N LEU A 27 -14.81 -3.71 26.77
CA LEU A 27 -14.73 -4.32 25.45
C LEU A 27 -13.42 -3.99 24.73
N LYS A 28 -12.95 -2.73 24.81
CA LYS A 28 -11.64 -2.33 24.28
C LYS A 28 -10.50 -3.08 24.96
N GLU A 29 -10.56 -3.24 26.28
CA GLU A 29 -9.54 -3.92 27.06
C GLU A 29 -9.48 -5.42 26.74
N ASP A 30 -10.64 -6.08 26.65
CA ASP A 30 -10.74 -7.49 26.28
C ASP A 30 -10.21 -7.74 24.86
N VAL A 31 -10.52 -6.86 23.90
CA VAL A 31 -9.96 -6.91 22.54
C VAL A 31 -8.44 -6.75 22.56
N LYS A 32 -7.90 -5.82 23.37
CA LYS A 32 -6.46 -5.64 23.53
C LYS A 32 -5.80 -6.89 24.12
N LYS A 33 -6.37 -7.47 25.19
CA LYS A 33 -5.88 -8.70 25.83
C LYS A 33 -5.87 -9.87 24.85
N TYR A 34 -6.98 -10.06 24.13
CA TYR A 34 -7.08 -11.08 23.09
C TYR A 34 -6.02 -10.89 22.01
N TYR A 35 -5.86 -9.68 21.47
CA TYR A 35 -4.84 -9.39 20.45
C TYR A 35 -3.43 -9.64 20.97
N PHE A 36 -3.13 -9.21 22.20
CA PHE A 36 -1.82 -9.41 22.81
C PHE A 36 -1.49 -10.90 22.96
N ASN A 37 -2.43 -11.68 23.51
CA ASN A 37 -2.28 -13.12 23.72
C ASN A 37 -2.18 -13.89 22.39
N ASN A 38 -2.85 -13.42 21.34
CA ASN A 38 -2.89 -14.08 20.03
C ASN A 38 -1.98 -13.43 18.98
N LYS A 39 -1.12 -12.48 19.38
CA LYS A 39 -0.34 -11.62 18.47
C LYS A 39 0.48 -12.42 17.45
N LYS A 40 1.12 -13.51 17.89
CA LYS A 40 1.91 -14.40 17.02
C LYS A 40 1.03 -15.08 15.97
N LYS A 41 -0.10 -15.66 16.38
CA LYS A 41 -1.06 -16.35 15.49
C LYS A 41 -1.68 -15.39 14.47
N VAL A 42 -2.14 -14.23 14.92
CA VAL A 42 -2.71 -13.19 14.05
C VAL A 42 -1.69 -12.69 13.02
N ARG A 43 -0.44 -12.46 13.44
CA ARG A 43 0.65 -12.08 12.53
C ARG A 43 0.97 -13.17 11.52
N ALA A 44 1.08 -14.43 11.95
CA ALA A 44 1.36 -15.56 11.07
C ALA A 44 0.29 -15.72 10.00
N TYR A 45 -0.99 -15.69 10.39
CA TYR A 45 -2.12 -15.74 9.47
C TYR A 45 -2.08 -14.59 8.46
N ARG A 46 -1.89 -13.36 8.95
CA ARG A 46 -1.82 -12.18 8.09
C ARG A 46 -0.67 -12.25 7.10
N ASN A 47 0.53 -12.63 7.55
CA ASN A 47 1.69 -12.78 6.68
C ASN A 47 1.45 -13.81 5.59
N GLN A 48 0.80 -14.94 5.92
CA GLN A 48 0.45 -15.97 4.95
C GLN A 48 -0.58 -15.47 3.93
N TRP A 49 -1.63 -14.78 4.40
CA TRP A 49 -2.63 -14.17 3.52
C TRP A 49 -2.02 -13.13 2.59
N GLU A 50 -1.17 -12.23 3.11
CA GLU A 50 -0.47 -11.21 2.33
C GLU A 50 0.43 -11.89 1.28
N LYS A 51 1.21 -12.92 1.66
CA LYS A 51 2.04 -13.70 0.74
C LYS A 51 1.23 -14.34 -0.39
N ASN A 52 0.06 -14.90 -0.07
CA ASN A 52 -0.83 -15.49 -1.08
C ASN A 52 -1.42 -14.42 -2.00
N LYS A 53 -1.89 -13.29 -1.45
CA LYS A 53 -2.42 -12.17 -2.24
C LYS A 53 -1.38 -11.52 -3.14
N MET A 54 -0.14 -11.37 -2.69
CA MET A 54 0.98 -10.88 -3.51
C MET A 54 1.27 -11.76 -4.73
N LYS A 55 0.94 -13.06 -4.66
CA LYS A 55 1.11 -14.01 -5.77
C LYS A 55 -0.08 -14.00 -6.73
N SER A 56 -1.31 -13.96 -6.20
CA SER A 56 -2.53 -14.11 -7.00
C SER A 56 -3.10 -12.81 -7.55
N ASP A 57 -2.73 -11.65 -7.00
CA ASP A 57 -3.29 -10.36 -7.36
C ASP A 57 -2.18 -9.36 -7.73
N PRO A 58 -1.92 -9.15 -9.03
CA PRO A 58 -0.90 -8.20 -9.52
C PRO A 58 -1.17 -6.74 -9.09
N ASN A 59 -2.44 -6.35 -8.94
CA ASN A 59 -2.80 -5.01 -8.47
C ASN A 59 -2.45 -4.83 -7.00
N PHE A 60 -2.73 -5.84 -6.17
CA PHE A 60 -2.29 -5.87 -4.78
C PHE A 60 -0.76 -5.83 -4.71
N LYS A 61 -0.08 -6.63 -5.54
CA LYS A 61 1.38 -6.70 -5.61
C LYS A 61 2.01 -5.34 -5.88
N ILE A 62 1.63 -4.66 -6.95
CA ILE A 62 2.24 -3.38 -7.33
C ILE A 62 1.92 -2.28 -6.31
N ARG A 63 0.69 -2.24 -5.79
CA ARG A 63 0.29 -1.30 -4.73
C ARG A 63 1.12 -1.49 -3.47
N PHE A 64 1.33 -2.73 -3.06
CA PHE A 64 2.14 -3.07 -1.90
C PHE A 64 3.58 -2.61 -2.11
N ILE A 65 4.16 -2.90 -3.27
CA ILE A 65 5.54 -2.50 -3.61
C ILE A 65 5.69 -0.98 -3.58
N MET A 66 4.79 -0.23 -4.21
CA MET A 66 4.79 1.22 -4.18
C MET A 66 4.69 1.76 -2.74
N LYS A 67 3.83 1.16 -1.91
CA LYS A 67 3.73 1.53 -0.49
C LYS A 67 5.05 1.31 0.25
N GLN A 68 5.71 0.17 0.03
CA GLN A 68 6.99 -0.15 0.66
C GLN A 68 8.11 0.78 0.20
N ARG A 69 8.18 1.09 -1.10
CA ARG A 69 9.14 2.05 -1.67
C ARG A 69 9.00 3.43 -1.05
N VAL A 70 7.78 3.98 -1.04
CA VAL A 70 7.52 5.28 -0.42
C VAL A 70 7.84 5.26 1.08
N ARG A 71 7.47 4.20 1.80
CA ARG A 71 7.80 4.06 3.23
C ARG A 71 9.31 4.04 3.45
N SER A 72 10.07 3.34 2.61
CA SER A 72 11.52 3.25 2.73
C SER A 72 12.19 4.60 2.49
N ALA A 73 11.82 5.27 1.40
CA ALA A 73 12.35 6.59 1.04
C ALA A 73 11.99 7.68 2.07
N LEU A 74 10.83 7.56 2.72
CA LEU A 74 10.35 8.49 3.74
C LEU A 74 10.59 8.01 5.18
N LYS A 75 11.54 7.10 5.42
CA LYS A 75 11.77 6.53 6.77
C LYS A 75 11.95 7.62 7.85
N ASN A 76 12.57 8.75 7.49
CA ASN A 76 12.84 9.88 8.39
C ASN A 76 11.98 11.12 8.08
N ASN A 77 10.98 11.01 7.21
CA ASN A 77 10.15 12.13 6.77
C ASN A 77 8.66 11.84 7.00
N ILE A 78 7.89 12.90 7.24
CA ILE A 78 6.44 12.78 7.34
C ILE A 78 5.87 12.67 5.93
N LYS A 79 5.09 11.62 5.71
CA LYS A 79 4.45 11.38 4.42
C LYS A 79 3.33 12.38 4.17
N SER A 80 3.43 13.13 3.07
CA SER A 80 2.49 14.21 2.74
C SER A 80 1.11 13.74 2.25
N GLY A 81 0.99 12.48 1.82
CA GLY A 81 -0.29 11.96 1.32
C GLY A 81 -0.34 10.45 1.18
N LYS A 82 -1.52 9.92 0.78
CA LYS A 82 -1.66 8.49 0.45
C LYS A 82 -0.75 8.15 -0.75
N THR A 83 -0.19 6.94 -0.79
CA THR A 83 0.69 6.51 -1.91
C THR A 83 0.03 6.72 -3.27
N ILE A 84 -1.26 6.41 -3.41
CA ILE A 84 -2.01 6.61 -4.67
C ILE A 84 -2.08 8.08 -5.06
N LYS A 85 -2.22 8.99 -4.08
CA LYS A 85 -2.22 10.43 -4.35
C LYS A 85 -0.85 10.90 -4.84
N LEU A 86 0.23 10.41 -4.23
CA LEU A 86 1.60 10.71 -4.64
C LEU A 86 1.95 10.13 -6.02
N LEU A 87 1.40 8.95 -6.33
CA LEU A 87 1.57 8.30 -7.62
C LEU A 87 0.93 9.08 -8.78
N GLY A 88 -0.14 9.84 -8.51
CA GLY A 88 -0.86 10.61 -9.53
C GLY A 88 -1.78 9.79 -10.44
N LEU A 89 -1.80 8.46 -10.29
CA LEU A 89 -2.67 7.54 -11.04
C LEU A 89 -3.32 6.50 -10.14
N SER A 90 -4.47 5.98 -10.55
CA SER A 90 -5.00 4.73 -10.02
C SER A 90 -4.05 3.56 -10.36
N ILE A 91 -4.21 2.43 -9.67
CA ILE A 91 -3.37 1.25 -9.92
C ILE A 91 -3.58 0.69 -11.34
N ASN A 92 -4.81 0.75 -11.86
CA ASN A 92 -5.11 0.25 -13.19
C ASN A 92 -4.46 1.14 -14.27
N GLU A 93 -4.58 2.46 -14.14
CA GLU A 93 -3.93 3.42 -15.04
C GLU A 93 -2.40 3.31 -14.97
N PHE A 94 -1.85 3.14 -13.76
CA PHE A 94 -0.41 2.96 -13.61
C PHE A 94 0.10 1.69 -14.30
N TRP A 95 -0.68 0.60 -14.31
CA TRP A 95 -0.34 -0.58 -15.10
C TRP A 95 -0.37 -0.32 -16.59
N LEU A 96 -1.34 0.44 -17.10
CA LEU A 96 -1.40 0.81 -18.51
C LEU A 96 -0.17 1.66 -18.89
N TYR A 97 0.16 2.63 -18.05
CA TYR A 97 1.36 3.45 -18.20
C TYR A 97 2.64 2.58 -18.24
N LEU A 98 2.82 1.65 -17.29
CA LEU A 98 4.01 0.79 -17.27
C LEU A 98 4.09 -0.11 -18.50
N GLN A 99 2.98 -0.70 -18.94
CA GLN A 99 2.95 -1.54 -20.14
C GLN A 99 3.36 -0.75 -21.39
N SER A 100 2.97 0.53 -21.48
CA SER A 100 3.41 1.40 -22.58
C SER A 100 4.91 1.69 -22.60
N LYS A 101 5.62 1.37 -21.50
CA LYS A 101 7.06 1.57 -21.32
C LYS A 101 7.84 0.24 -21.28
N PHE A 102 7.18 -0.90 -21.43
CA PHE A 102 7.83 -2.21 -21.37
C PHE A 102 8.82 -2.39 -22.52
N LYS A 103 10.01 -2.88 -22.18
CA LYS A 103 11.01 -3.36 -23.14
C LYS A 103 10.64 -4.77 -23.62
N PRO A 104 11.17 -5.23 -24.78
CA PRO A 104 10.92 -6.58 -25.27
C PRO A 104 11.13 -7.64 -24.19
N GLY A 105 10.12 -8.50 -24.00
CA GLY A 105 10.15 -9.57 -22.99
C GLY A 105 9.65 -9.18 -21.59
N MET A 106 9.37 -7.90 -21.29
CA MET A 106 8.74 -7.52 -20.03
C MET A 106 7.25 -7.83 -20.04
N THR A 107 6.75 -8.44 -18.96
CA THR A 107 5.33 -8.70 -18.75
C THR A 107 4.93 -8.40 -17.31
N LYS A 108 3.63 -8.38 -16.99
CA LYS A 108 3.19 -8.18 -15.59
C LYS A 108 3.60 -9.37 -14.72
N GLU A 109 3.54 -10.57 -15.30
CA GLU A 109 3.74 -11.86 -14.65
C GLU A 109 5.21 -12.05 -14.26
N ASN A 110 6.14 -11.57 -15.08
CA ASN A 110 7.57 -11.68 -14.83
C ASN A 110 8.15 -10.52 -14.00
N TYR A 111 7.31 -9.70 -13.36
CA TYR A 111 7.73 -8.71 -12.38
C TYR A 111 8.62 -9.35 -11.29
N GLY A 112 9.80 -8.78 -11.10
CA GLY A 112 10.90 -9.37 -10.33
C GLY A 112 12.12 -9.68 -11.21
N LYS A 113 11.91 -9.95 -12.51
CA LYS A 113 12.98 -9.88 -13.52
C LYS A 113 13.27 -8.43 -13.90
N TRP A 114 12.22 -7.60 -13.93
CA TRP A 114 12.31 -6.14 -14.01
C TRP A 114 11.76 -5.51 -12.73
N HIS A 115 12.20 -4.28 -12.46
CA HIS A 115 11.87 -3.49 -11.29
C HIS A 115 11.26 -2.15 -11.69
N LEU A 116 10.53 -1.55 -10.76
CA LEU A 116 10.22 -0.12 -10.84
C LEU A 116 11.50 0.66 -10.51
N ASP A 117 11.92 1.54 -11.38
CA ASP A 117 13.03 2.45 -11.17
C ASP A 117 12.50 3.89 -11.09
N HIS A 118 13.20 4.75 -10.34
CA HIS A 118 12.94 6.18 -10.41
C HIS A 118 13.90 6.80 -11.41
N ILE A 119 13.37 7.45 -12.45
CA ILE A 119 14.16 8.11 -13.50
C ILE A 119 15.12 9.10 -12.85
N ILE A 120 14.58 10.00 -12.02
CA ILE A 120 15.33 10.82 -11.08
C ILE A 120 15.37 10.08 -9.73
N PRO A 121 16.55 9.72 -9.21
CA PRO A 121 16.69 9.02 -7.94
C PRO A 121 16.03 9.75 -6.77
N CYS A 122 15.43 9.01 -5.83
CA CYS A 122 14.82 9.61 -4.63
C CYS A 122 15.79 10.49 -3.82
N SER A 123 17.09 10.19 -3.86
CA SER A 123 18.14 10.95 -3.18
C SER A 123 18.36 12.35 -3.75
N SER A 124 17.86 12.63 -4.96
CA SER A 124 17.94 13.94 -5.59
C SER A 124 16.81 14.89 -5.16
N PHE A 125 15.83 14.40 -4.39
CA PHE A 125 14.69 15.18 -3.91
C PHE A 125 14.84 15.52 -2.43
N ASP A 126 14.41 16.73 -2.05
CA ASP A 126 14.23 17.10 -0.65
C ASP A 126 12.90 16.55 -0.13
N LEU A 127 12.91 15.29 0.30
CA LEU A 127 11.71 14.58 0.73
C LEU A 127 11.09 15.08 2.04
N SER A 128 11.66 16.11 2.68
CA SER A 128 10.98 16.83 3.77
C SER A 128 9.82 17.68 3.24
N LYS A 129 9.85 18.06 1.95
CA LYS A 129 8.85 18.92 1.31
C LYS A 129 7.74 18.12 0.62
N PRO A 130 6.45 18.42 0.86
CA PRO A 130 5.33 17.73 0.23
C PRO A 130 5.33 17.70 -1.32
N GLU A 131 5.76 18.79 -1.94
CA GLU A 131 5.82 18.91 -3.40
C GLU A 131 6.89 18.01 -4.01
N GLU A 132 8.07 17.97 -3.38
CA GLU A 132 9.18 17.10 -3.77
C GLU A 132 8.85 15.62 -3.58
N GLN A 133 8.09 15.26 -2.53
CA GLN A 133 7.53 13.91 -2.40
C GLN A 133 6.61 13.57 -3.57
N THR A 134 5.77 14.52 -3.99
CA THR A 134 4.86 14.30 -5.11
C THR A 134 5.64 14.08 -6.39
N LYS A 135 6.59 14.96 -6.72
CA LYS A 135 7.46 14.82 -7.89
C LYS A 135 8.24 13.50 -7.88
N CYS A 136 8.84 13.15 -6.73
CA CYS A 136 9.63 11.94 -6.59
C CYS A 136 8.83 10.68 -6.87
N PHE A 137 7.60 10.57 -6.36
CA PHE A 137 6.80 9.34 -6.44
C PHE A 137 5.73 9.37 -7.54
N HIS A 138 5.64 10.46 -8.30
CA HIS A 138 4.71 10.58 -9.43
C HIS A 138 5.01 9.54 -10.49
N TYR A 139 3.97 9.04 -11.17
CA TYR A 139 4.11 8.01 -12.21
C TYR A 139 5.10 8.41 -13.31
N SER A 140 5.17 9.70 -13.64
CA SER A 140 6.08 10.22 -14.66
C SER A 140 7.56 10.13 -14.29
N ASN A 141 7.89 9.99 -12.99
CA ASN A 141 9.25 9.73 -12.52
C ASN A 141 9.53 8.23 -12.35
N ILE A 142 8.61 7.34 -12.74
CA ILE A 142 8.76 5.89 -12.59
C ILE A 142 8.86 5.23 -13.96
N GLN A 143 9.79 4.28 -14.10
CA GLN A 143 9.96 3.48 -15.30
C GLN A 143 10.15 1.99 -14.97
N PRO A 144 9.71 1.07 -15.86
CA PRO A 144 10.12 -0.32 -15.78
C PRO A 144 11.55 -0.47 -16.30
N LEU A 145 12.42 -1.12 -15.53
CA LEU A 145 13.81 -1.34 -15.89
C LEU A 145 14.21 -2.77 -15.55
N TRP A 146 14.99 -3.45 -16.40
CA TRP A 146 15.45 -4.80 -16.06
C TRP A 146 16.26 -4.75 -14.76
N ALA A 147 16.16 -5.80 -13.92
CA ALA A 147 16.79 -5.78 -12.60
C ALA A 147 18.30 -5.50 -12.68
N GLU A 148 18.97 -6.08 -13.66
CA GLU A 148 20.39 -5.86 -13.93
C GLU A 148 20.70 -4.40 -14.33
N GLU A 149 19.92 -3.84 -15.26
CA GLU A 149 20.05 -2.44 -15.67
C GLU A 149 19.83 -1.48 -14.49
N ASN A 150 18.82 -1.75 -13.67
CA ASN A 150 18.52 -0.97 -12.46
C ASN A 150 19.65 -1.03 -11.43
N LEU A 151 20.23 -2.22 -11.22
CA LEU A 151 21.38 -2.39 -10.33
C LEU A 151 22.61 -1.63 -10.85
N ARG A 152 22.85 -1.68 -12.16
CA ARG A 152 23.95 -0.94 -12.80
C ARG A 152 23.76 0.57 -12.75
N LYS A 153 22.53 1.06 -12.92
CA LYS A 153 22.18 2.49 -12.83
C LYS A 153 22.44 3.06 -11.44
N GLY A 154 22.04 2.34 -10.39
CA GLY A 154 22.15 2.81 -9.01
C GLY A 154 21.42 4.15 -8.81
N ALA A 155 22.04 5.08 -8.09
CA ALA A 155 21.50 6.41 -7.82
C ALA A 155 22.00 7.49 -8.81
N LYS A 156 22.38 7.10 -10.03
CA LYS A 156 22.86 8.04 -11.06
C LYS A 156 21.71 8.59 -11.90
N LEU A 157 21.86 9.82 -12.39
CA LEU A 157 21.01 10.41 -13.41
C LEU A 157 21.48 9.91 -14.78
N GLU A 158 20.55 9.43 -15.61
CA GLU A 158 20.90 8.83 -16.92
C GLU A 158 21.57 9.84 -17.89
N TRP A 159 21.37 11.14 -17.69
CA TRP A 159 21.89 12.23 -18.55
C TRP A 159 23.28 12.75 -18.15
N GLN A 160 23.94 12.14 -17.17
CA GLN A 160 25.26 12.56 -16.68
C GLN A 160 26.42 11.66 -17.18
N ASN A 161 26.22 10.95 -18.29
CA ASN A 161 27.27 10.20 -18.99
C ASN A 161 27.57 10.83 -20.36
#